data_AF-A0A7C0Y0V4-F1
#
_entry.id   AF-A0A7C0Y0V4-F1
#
_cell.length_a   1.000
_cell.length_b   1.000
_cell.length_c   1.000
_cell.angle_alpha   90.00
_cell.angle_beta   90.00
_cell.angle_gamma   90.00
#
_symmetry.space_group_name_H-M   'P 1'
#
loop_
_entity.id
_entity.type
_entity.pdbx_description
1 polymer ?
#
loop_
_entity_poly.entity_id
_entity_poly.type
_entity_poly.pdbx_seq_one_letter_code
_entity_poly.pdbx_strand_id
1 'polypeptide(L)'
;MKIRGKALIYGDNIDTDIIIPGRYLVLQDPDELAKHAMEGIDPDFPKKAREGVILVAGKNFGCGSSREEVPVALKHANVKCVIAESFARIFYRNAINIGLPIVEAAIKGSVEEGDELMVDVVNGVI
;
A
#
# COMPACT_ATOMS: atom_id res chain seq x y z
N MET A 1 -7.56 -16.88 -2.81
CA MET A 1 -6.09 -16.63 -2.67
C MET A 1 -5.87 -16.19 -1.24
N LYS A 2 -4.86 -16.73 -0.54
CA LYS A 2 -4.56 -16.37 0.85
C LYS A 2 -3.23 -15.64 0.91
N ILE A 3 -3.23 -14.44 1.48
CA ILE A 3 -2.05 -13.56 1.59
C ILE A 3 -1.68 -13.46 3.07
N ARG A 4 -0.40 -13.58 3.42
CA ARG A 4 0.10 -13.41 4.79
C ARG A 4 1.23 -12.40 4.84
N GLY A 5 1.24 -11.58 5.89
CA GLY A 5 2.28 -10.60 6.13
C GLY A 5 2.07 -9.88 7.46
N LYS A 6 3.14 -9.23 7.92
CA LYS A 6 3.06 -8.33 9.08
C LYS A 6 2.33 -7.05 8.70
N ALA A 7 1.51 -6.52 9.60
CA ALA A 7 0.82 -5.26 9.42
C ALA A 7 1.78 -4.07 9.56
N LEU A 8 1.72 -3.13 8.61
CA LEU A 8 2.24 -1.76 8.76
C LEU A 8 1.05 -0.79 8.68
N ILE A 9 0.91 0.09 9.66
CA ILE A 9 -0.34 0.84 9.87
C ILE A 9 -0.17 2.33 9.58
N TYR A 10 -1.09 2.90 8.80
CA TYR A 10 -1.06 4.29 8.37
C TYR A 10 -2.40 5.02 8.57
N GLY A 11 -2.34 6.35 8.39
CA GLY A 11 -3.42 7.31 8.58
C GLY A 11 -4.54 7.28 7.55
N ASP A 12 -5.42 8.27 7.65
CA ASP A 12 -6.37 8.65 6.61
C ASP A 12 -5.68 9.55 5.58
N ASN A 13 -6.26 9.66 4.37
CA ASN A 13 -5.83 10.58 3.32
C ASN A 13 -4.34 10.49 2.99
N ILE A 14 -3.80 9.27 2.98
CA ILE A 14 -2.46 9.01 2.46
C ILE A 14 -2.48 9.25 0.97
N ASP A 15 -2.00 10.42 0.55
CA ASP A 15 -2.04 10.86 -0.83
C ASP A 15 -0.87 10.31 -1.67
N THR A 16 -0.94 10.53 -2.98
CA THR A 16 0.06 10.04 -3.92
C THR A 16 1.45 10.64 -3.74
N ASP A 17 1.58 11.86 -3.19
CA ASP A 17 2.87 12.49 -2.89
C ASP A 17 3.50 11.94 -1.62
N ILE A 18 2.68 11.56 -0.64
CA ILE A 18 3.12 10.83 0.55
C ILE A 18 3.65 9.44 0.15
N ILE A 19 2.93 8.73 -0.71
CA ILE A 19 3.33 7.37 -1.13
C ILE A 19 4.56 7.41 -2.04
N ILE A 20 4.57 8.30 -3.04
CA ILE A 20 5.72 8.52 -3.92
C ILE A 20 5.88 10.03 -4.17
N PRO A 21 6.87 10.67 -3.54
CA PRO A 21 7.15 12.09 -3.78
C PRO A 21 7.40 12.36 -5.26
N GLY A 22 6.85 13.47 -5.78
CA GLY A 22 6.87 13.80 -7.21
C GLY A 22 8.27 13.81 -7.87
N ARG A 23 9.34 14.03 -7.10
CA ARG A 23 10.73 13.99 -7.58
C ARG A 23 11.15 12.62 -8.12
N TYR A 24 10.46 11.54 -7.76
CA TYR A 24 10.78 10.18 -8.18
C TYR A 24 9.99 9.71 -9.41
N LEU A 25 9.06 10.51 -9.94
CA LEU A 25 8.26 10.15 -11.11
C LEU A 25 9.06 10.13 -12.42
N VAL A 26 10.32 10.56 -12.38
CA VAL A 26 11.26 10.42 -13.50
C VAL A 26 11.87 9.02 -13.57
N LEU A 27 11.73 8.22 -12.52
CA LEU A 27 12.27 6.86 -12.46
C LEU A 27 11.37 5.91 -13.25
N GLN A 28 12.00 5.10 -14.10
CA GLN A 28 11.30 4.06 -14.89
C GLN A 28 11.48 2.66 -14.33
N ASP A 29 12.54 2.44 -13.53
CA ASP A 29 12.80 1.16 -12.90
C ASP A 29 11.88 0.98 -11.67
N PRO A 30 10.98 -0.01 -11.68
CA PRO A 30 10.09 -0.29 -10.55
C PRO A 30 10.83 -0.57 -9.24
N ASP A 31 12.01 -1.19 -9.30
CA ASP A 31 12.78 -1.55 -8.11
C ASP A 31 13.51 -0.33 -7.53
N GLU A 32 13.90 0.64 -8.37
CA GLU A 32 14.37 1.94 -7.88
C GLU A 32 13.23 2.76 -7.29
N LEU A 33 12.06 2.74 -7.91
CA LEU A 33 10.87 3.43 -7.41
C LEU A 33 10.41 2.87 -6.05
N ALA A 34 10.48 1.56 -5.87
CA ALA A 34 10.17 0.87 -4.61
C ALA A 34 11.02 1.33 -3.41
N LYS A 35 12.27 1.79 -3.65
CA LYS A 35 13.13 2.34 -2.59
C LYS A 35 12.61 3.65 -2.01
N HIS A 36 11.62 4.26 -2.64
CA HIS A 36 11.03 5.54 -2.26
C HIS A 36 9.55 5.40 -1.86
N ALA A 37 9.02 4.17 -1.77
CA ALA A 37 7.67 3.92 -1.33
C ALA A 37 7.44 4.41 0.10
N MET A 38 6.34 5.13 0.30
CA MET A 38 5.90 5.75 1.55
C MET A 38 6.88 6.78 2.15
N GLU A 39 7.89 7.23 1.40
CA GLU A 39 8.98 8.08 1.91
C GLU A 39 8.49 9.43 2.47
N GLY A 40 7.35 9.92 2.01
CA GLY A 40 6.78 11.17 2.49
C GLY A 40 6.44 11.16 3.99
N ILE A 41 6.26 9.98 4.59
CA ILE A 41 5.95 9.84 6.04
C ILE A 41 6.78 8.76 6.75
N ASP A 42 7.29 7.76 6.03
CA ASP A 42 8.06 6.64 6.59
C ASP A 42 9.26 6.29 5.69
N PRO A 43 10.38 7.02 5.80
CA PRO A 43 11.57 6.79 4.98
C PRO A 43 12.19 5.39 5.15
N ASP A 44 11.88 4.68 6.24
CA ASP A 44 12.35 3.33 6.48
C ASP A 44 11.37 2.25 5.97
N PHE A 45 10.24 2.64 5.37
CA PHE A 45 9.24 1.72 4.86
C PHE A 45 9.79 0.61 3.95
N PRO A 46 10.66 0.88 2.95
CA PRO A 46 11.20 -0.18 2.10
C PRO A 46 11.98 -1.24 2.88
N LYS A 47 12.61 -0.86 3.99
CA LYS A 47 13.32 -1.80 4.86
C LYS A 47 12.32 -2.65 5.65
N LYS A 48 11.28 -2.03 6.21
CA LYS A 48 10.20 -2.71 6.95
C LYS A 48 9.43 -3.68 6.06
N ALA A 49 9.19 -3.28 4.81
CA ALA A 49 8.41 -4.02 3.83
C ALA A 49 9.19 -5.18 3.18
N ARG A 50 10.53 -5.26 3.35
CA ARG A 50 11.43 -6.19 2.63
C ARG A 50 10.99 -7.66 2.66
N GLU A 51 10.55 -8.17 3.80
CA GLU A 51 10.07 -9.58 3.98
C GLU A 51 8.62 -9.78 3.50
N GLY A 52 8.01 -8.71 3.03
CA GLY A 52 6.68 -8.62 2.48
C GLY A 52 5.59 -8.46 3.52
N VAL A 53 4.82 -7.39 3.38
CA VAL A 53 3.92 -6.85 4.42
C VAL A 53 2.49 -6.70 3.92
N ILE A 54 1.57 -6.49 4.86
CA ILE A 54 0.22 -6.02 4.59
C ILE A 54 0.15 -4.58 5.06
N LEU A 55 -0.13 -3.65 4.16
CA LEU A 55 -0.30 -2.24 4.49
C LEU A 55 -1.75 -2.03 4.94
N VAL A 56 -1.95 -1.53 6.15
CA VAL A 56 -3.26 -1.18 6.69
C VAL A 56 -3.36 0.34 6.77
N ALA A 57 -4.42 0.92 6.21
CA ALA A 57 -4.63 2.37 6.20
C ALA A 57 -6.07 2.72 6.59
N GLY A 58 -6.29 4.01 6.83
CA GLY A 58 -7.61 4.55 7.09
C GLY A 58 -8.38 4.85 5.81
N LYS A 59 -9.11 5.95 5.80
CA LYS A 59 -9.97 6.36 4.68
C LYS A 59 -9.21 7.02 3.55
N ASN A 60 -9.75 6.90 2.34
CA ASN A 60 -9.32 7.64 1.15
C ASN A 60 -7.82 7.42 0.81
N PHE A 61 -7.34 6.19 0.96
CA PHE A 61 -5.95 5.83 0.63
C PHE A 61 -5.66 5.99 -0.88
N GLY A 62 -4.50 6.55 -1.21
CA GLY A 62 -4.08 6.81 -2.58
C GLY A 62 -4.78 8.02 -3.22
N CYS A 63 -5.27 8.97 -2.42
CA CYS A 63 -5.92 10.17 -2.94
C CYS A 63 -4.93 11.13 -3.62
N GLY A 64 -5.44 12.11 -4.36
CA GLY A 64 -4.62 13.08 -5.09
C GLY A 64 -4.50 12.77 -6.58
N SER A 65 -3.34 13.07 -7.15
CA SER A 65 -3.11 13.01 -8.60
C SER A 65 -3.08 11.58 -9.14
N SER A 66 -3.45 11.40 -10.41
CA SER A 66 -3.33 10.09 -11.07
C SER A 66 -1.85 9.76 -11.30
N ARG A 67 -1.32 8.82 -10.52
CA ARG A 67 0.06 8.30 -10.64
C ARG A 67 0.01 6.78 -10.68
N GLU A 68 0.45 6.18 -11.78
CA GLU A 68 0.54 4.72 -11.91
C GLU A 68 1.78 4.17 -11.19
N GLU A 69 2.77 5.04 -10.99
CA GLU A 69 3.98 4.81 -10.21
C GLU A 69 3.67 4.39 -8.77
N VAL A 70 2.62 4.97 -8.17
CA VAL A 70 2.24 4.75 -6.77
C VAL A 70 1.97 3.26 -6.46
N PRO A 71 1.02 2.57 -7.11
CA PRO A 71 0.80 1.14 -6.85
C PRO A 71 1.96 0.25 -7.34
N VAL A 72 2.71 0.66 -8.37
CA VAL A 72 3.93 -0.05 -8.81
C VAL A 72 4.99 -0.05 -7.70
N ALA A 73 5.25 1.10 -7.10
CA ALA A 73 6.23 1.24 -6.03
C ALA A 73 5.86 0.41 -4.81
N LEU A 74 4.58 0.41 -4.39
CA LEU A 74 4.12 -0.42 -3.29
C LEU A 74 4.31 -1.91 -3.59
N LYS A 75 3.92 -2.36 -4.79
CA LYS A 75 4.06 -3.76 -5.19
C LYS A 75 5.53 -4.20 -5.20
N HIS A 76 6.43 -3.39 -5.75
CA HIS A 76 7.86 -3.68 -5.83
C HIS A 76 8.58 -3.48 -4.48
N ALA A 77 8.03 -2.67 -3.57
CA ALA A 77 8.45 -2.61 -2.18
C ALA A 77 7.99 -3.85 -1.36
N ASN A 78 7.39 -4.85 -2.02
CA ASN A 78 6.92 -6.10 -1.44
C ASN A 78 5.67 -5.92 -0.55
N VAL A 79 4.84 -4.91 -0.82
CA VAL A 79 3.48 -4.85 -0.26
C VAL A 79 2.64 -5.93 -0.92
N LYS A 80 2.24 -6.93 -0.14
CA LYS A 80 1.49 -8.10 -0.62
C LYS A 80 0.00 -7.80 -0.78
N CYS A 81 -0.53 -6.90 0.04
CA CYS A 81 -1.92 -6.45 0.01
C CYS A 81 -2.02 -5.08 0.69
N VAL A 82 -2.91 -4.22 0.22
CA VAL A 82 -3.33 -3.03 0.94
C VAL A 82 -4.75 -3.23 1.49
N ILE A 83 -4.94 -3.02 2.78
CA ILE A 83 -6.24 -2.98 3.43
C ILE A 83 -6.49 -1.52 3.84
N ALA A 84 -7.60 -0.94 3.42
CA ALA A 84 -7.95 0.42 3.80
C ALA A 84 -9.43 0.52 4.14
N GLU A 85 -9.85 1.52 4.92
CA GLU A 85 -11.27 1.79 5.13
C GLU A 85 -11.97 2.20 3.82
N SER A 86 -11.24 2.91 2.97
CA SER A 86 -11.66 3.22 1.59
C SER A 86 -10.47 3.65 0.74
N PHE A 87 -10.60 3.48 -0.57
CA PHE A 87 -9.60 3.93 -1.54
C PHE A 87 -10.09 5.08 -2.40
N ALA A 88 -9.15 5.94 -2.83
CA ALA A 88 -9.42 6.85 -3.92
C ALA A 88 -9.65 6.06 -5.23
N ARG A 89 -10.68 6.43 -5.99
CA ARG A 89 -11.14 5.68 -7.18
C ARG A 89 -10.05 5.43 -8.22
N ILE A 90 -9.15 6.40 -8.42
CA ILE A 90 -8.06 6.29 -9.40
C ILE A 90 -7.02 5.29 -8.92
N PHE A 91 -6.58 5.39 -7.66
CA PHE A 91 -5.67 4.42 -7.06
C PHE A 91 -6.27 3.01 -7.08
N TYR A 92 -7.56 2.87 -6.72
CA TYR A 92 -8.26 1.58 -6.74
C TYR A 92 -8.13 0.87 -8.09
N ARG A 93 -8.44 1.58 -9.18
CA ARG A 93 -8.31 1.03 -10.54
C ARG A 93 -6.85 0.70 -10.89
N ASN A 94 -5.92 1.61 -10.60
CA ASN A 94 -4.52 1.44 -10.97
C ASN A 94 -3.87 0.25 -10.22
N ALA A 95 -4.21 0.06 -8.93
CA ALA A 95 -3.75 -1.08 -8.15
C ALA A 95 -4.21 -2.42 -8.74
N ILE A 96 -5.48 -2.51 -9.15
CA ILE A 96 -6.00 -3.71 -9.83
C ILE A 96 -5.26 -3.94 -11.16
N ASN A 97 -5.08 -2.90 -11.97
CA ASN A 97 -4.42 -3.01 -13.28
C ASN A 97 -3.00 -3.58 -13.19
N ILE A 98 -2.26 -3.23 -12.13
CA ILE A 98 -0.89 -3.72 -11.93
C ILE A 98 -0.84 -5.00 -11.07
N GLY A 99 -1.98 -5.51 -10.62
CA GLY A 99 -2.08 -6.73 -9.83
C GLY A 99 -1.59 -6.58 -8.39
N LEU A 100 -1.80 -5.41 -7.77
CA LEU A 100 -1.65 -5.21 -6.33
C LEU A 100 -3.00 -5.49 -5.65
N PRO A 101 -3.11 -6.54 -4.82
CA PRO A 101 -4.35 -6.82 -4.09
C PRO A 101 -4.72 -5.68 -3.16
N ILE A 102 -5.99 -5.27 -3.20
CA ILE A 102 -6.56 -4.25 -2.32
C ILE A 102 -7.87 -4.77 -1.71
N VAL A 103 -8.12 -4.45 -0.45
CA VAL A 103 -9.31 -4.86 0.30
C VAL A 103 -9.85 -3.68 1.10
N GLU A 104 -11.15 -3.42 0.99
CA GLU A 104 -11.82 -2.41 1.81
C GLU A 104 -12.31 -3.05 3.11
N ALA A 105 -11.74 -2.64 4.25
CA ALA A 105 -12.14 -3.11 5.58
C ALA A 105 -11.68 -2.13 6.68
N ALA A 106 -12.54 -1.87 7.65
CA ALA A 106 -12.25 -1.00 8.79
C ALA A 106 -11.65 -1.76 9.97
N ILE A 107 -10.40 -2.22 9.80
CA ILE A 107 -9.69 -3.04 10.81
C ILE A 107 -8.61 -2.28 11.58
N LYS A 108 -8.30 -1.03 11.20
CA LYS A 108 -7.18 -0.27 11.76
C LYS A 108 -7.25 -0.13 13.29
N GLY A 109 -8.45 -0.03 13.87
CA GLY A 109 -8.64 0.04 15.32
C GLY A 109 -8.58 -1.31 16.04
N SER A 110 -8.36 -2.41 15.31
CA SER A 110 -8.36 -3.79 15.80
C SER A 110 -7.07 -4.53 15.49
N VAL A 111 -6.06 -3.83 14.97
CA VAL A 111 -4.76 -4.39 14.56
C VAL A 111 -3.67 -3.46 15.09
N GLU A 112 -2.57 -4.05 15.57
CA GLU A 112 -1.36 -3.34 15.98
C GLU A 112 -0.25 -3.51 14.93
N GLU A 113 0.68 -2.55 14.87
CA GLU A 113 1.81 -2.65 13.94
C GLU A 113 2.67 -3.87 14.29
N GLY A 114 2.96 -4.70 13.28
CA GLY A 114 3.70 -5.95 13.43
C GLY A 114 2.84 -7.20 13.59
N ASP A 115 1.52 -7.07 13.78
CA ASP A 115 0.59 -8.21 13.82
C ASP A 115 0.67 -9.06 12.55
N GLU A 116 0.58 -10.38 12.70
CA GLU A 116 0.48 -11.29 11.55
C GLU A 116 -0.96 -11.37 11.05
N LEU A 117 -1.20 -10.87 9.83
CA LEU A 117 -2.52 -10.92 9.20
C LEU A 117 -2.58 -11.99 8.11
N MET A 118 -3.79 -12.53 7.89
CA MET A 118 -4.08 -13.45 6.80
C MET A 118 -5.33 -13.02 6.04
N VAL A 119 -5.16 -12.58 4.80
CA VAL A 119 -6.27 -12.11 3.95
C VAL A 119 -6.67 -13.22 2.99
N ASP A 120 -7.91 -13.70 3.09
CA ASP A 120 -8.55 -14.51 2.06
C ASP A 120 -9.41 -13.60 1.14
N VAL A 121 -8.79 -13.14 0.06
CA VAL A 121 -9.43 -12.20 -0.88
C VAL A 121 -10.64 -12.79 -1.62
N VAL A 122 -10.80 -14.12 -1.64
CA VAL A 122 -11.94 -14.77 -2.31
C VAL A 122 -13.15 -14.76 -1.41
N ASN A 123 -12.94 -14.99 -0.11
CA ASN A 123 -14.01 -15.09 0.87
C ASN A 123 -14.25 -13.77 1.62
N GLY A 124 -13.37 -12.77 1.45
CA GLY A 124 -13.46 -11.48 2.16
C GLY A 124 -13.17 -11.61 3.66
N VAL A 125 -12.29 -12.53 4.05
CA VAL A 125 -11.93 -12.78 5.45
C VAL A 125 -10.52 -12.26 5.72
N ILE A 126 -10.33 -11.59 6.86
CA ILE A 126 -9.05 -11.06 7.36
C ILE A 126 -8.80 -11.65 8.75
#